data_AF-A0A2N2XZ32-F1
#
_entry.id   AF-A0A2N2XZ32-F1
#
_cell.length_a   1.000
_cell.length_b   1.000
_cell.length_c   1.000
_cell.angle_alpha   90.00
_cell.angle_beta   90.00
_cell.angle_gamma   90.00
#
_symmetry.space_group_name_H-M   'P 1'
#
loop_
_entity.id
_entity.type
_entity.pdbx_description
1 polymer ?
#
loop_
_entity_poly.entity_id
_entity_poly.type
_entity_poly.pdbx_seq_one_letter_code
_entity_poly.pdbx_strand_id
1 'polypeptide(L)' 'NGFQGKEGQKVPLMTPEVVQSISARYIELYESITGETFIKNDVTNLLHRIEENVLKYLK' A
#
# COMPACT_ATOMS: atom_id res chain seq x y z
N ASN A 1 -6.87 9.98 17.69
CA ASN A 1 -7.41 8.74 17.09
C ASN A 1 -7.07 7.45 17.83
N GLY A 2 -6.12 7.39 18.77
CA GLY A 2 -6.00 6.33 19.81
C GLY A 2 -5.81 4.87 19.35
N PHE A 3 -5.90 4.61 18.05
CA PHE A 3 -5.77 3.31 17.43
C PHE A 3 -4.28 2.94 17.41
N GLN A 4 -3.95 1.87 18.13
CA GLN A 4 -2.61 1.31 18.26
C GLN A 4 -2.59 -0.17 17.81
N GLY A 5 -3.68 -0.66 17.22
CA GLY A 5 -3.82 -2.06 16.78
C GLY A 5 -4.01 -3.06 17.92
N LYS A 6 -4.48 -2.60 19.10
CA LYS A 6 -4.78 -3.50 20.23
C LYS A 6 -6.11 -4.21 20.04
N GLU A 7 -6.25 -5.37 20.69
CA GLU A 7 -7.50 -6.12 20.70
C GLU A 7 -8.67 -5.26 21.21
N GLY A 8 -9.85 -5.41 20.60
CA GLY A 8 -11.04 -4.64 20.92
C GLY A 8 -11.07 -3.20 20.38
N GLN A 9 -9.99 -2.70 19.79
CA GLN A 9 -10.00 -1.40 19.13
C GLN A 9 -10.71 -1.44 17.77
N LYS A 10 -11.47 -0.39 17.48
CA LYS A 10 -12.08 -0.21 16.16
C LYS A 10 -11.09 0.46 15.21
N VAL A 11 -10.97 -0.10 14.02
CA VAL A 11 -10.23 0.50 12.92
C VAL A 11 -10.86 1.85 12.57
N PRO A 12 -10.09 2.94 12.46
CA PRO A 12 -10.61 4.23 12.02
C PRO A 12 -11.17 4.16 10.60
N LEU A 13 -12.06 5.10 10.25
CA LEU A 13 -12.55 5.21 8.87
C LEU A 13 -11.40 5.57 7.93
N MET A 14 -11.17 4.73 6.92
CA MET A 14 -10.15 4.92 5.89
C MET A 14 -10.79 5.47 4.62
N THR A 15 -11.16 6.75 4.62
CA THR A 15 -11.67 7.41 3.41
C THR A 15 -10.58 7.47 2.33
N PRO A 16 -10.93 7.63 1.05
CA PRO A 16 -9.94 7.79 -0.03
C PRO A 16 -8.92 8.89 0.26
N GLU A 17 -9.34 10.01 0.84
CA GLU A 17 -8.48 11.15 1.19
C GLU A 17 -7.52 10.80 2.33
N VAL A 18 -8.00 10.09 3.36
CA VAL A 18 -7.15 9.60 4.45
C VAL A 18 -6.08 8.65 3.92
N VAL A 19 -6.47 7.69 3.08
CA VAL A 19 -5.55 6.75 2.43
C VAL A 19 -4.52 7.48 1.59
N GLN A 20 -4.95 8.47 0.80
CA GLN A 20 -4.07 9.25 -0.06
C GLN A 20 -3.06 10.06 0.75
N SER A 21 -3.50 10.74 1.82
CA SER A 21 -2.62 11.54 2.68
C SER A 21 -1.57 10.68 3.40
N ILE A 22 -1.97 9.50 3.91
CA ILE A 22 -1.05 8.56 4.55
C ILE A 22 -0.03 8.05 3.52
N SER A 23 -0.51 7.66 2.33
CA SER A 23 0.35 7.16 1.25
C SER A 23 1.38 8.21 0.81
N ALA A 24 0.94 9.47 0.63
CA ALA A 24 1.82 10.57 0.25
C ALA A 24 2.94 10.79 1.28
N ARG A 25 2.62 10.74 2.57
CA ARG A 25 3.63 10.88 3.63
C ARG A 25 4.63 9.72 3.66
N TYR A 26 4.20 8.48 3.42
CA TYR A 26 5.13 7.35 3.34
C TYR A 26 6.03 7.41 2.10
N ILE A 27 5.51 7.92 0.99
CA ILE A 27 6.30 8.17 -0.22
C ILE A 27 7.37 9.24 0.08
N GLU A 28 6.97 10.38 0.63
CA GLU A 28 7.89 11.44 1.03
C GLU A 28 8.99 10.94 1.98
N LEU A 29 8.61 10.14 2.99
CA LEU A 29 9.57 9.56 3.93
C LEU A 29 10.54 8.59 3.24
N TYR A 30 10.05 7.74 2.33
CA TYR A 30 10.91 6.86 1.53
C TYR A 30 11.94 7.70 0.76
N GLU A 31 11.47 8.67 -0.03
CA GLU A 31 12.32 9.50 -0.89
C GLU A 31 13.33 10.32 -0.07
N SER A 32 12.92 10.80 1.11
CA SER A 32 13.80 11.55 2.02
C SER A 32 14.89 10.69 2.66
N ILE A 33 14.58 9.42 2.97
CA ILE A 33 15.51 8.51 3.64
C ILE A 33 16.47 7.87 2.64
N THR A 34 15.98 7.49 1.46
CA THR A 34 16.76 6.74 0.46
C THR A 34 17.41 7.63 -0.59
N GLY A 35 16.84 8.82 -0.86
CA GLY A 35 17.22 9.67 -1.98
C GLY A 35 16.71 9.18 -3.35
N GLU A 36 15.93 8.10 -3.39
CA GLU A 36 15.36 7.53 -4.61
C GLU A 36 13.91 7.97 -4.80
N THR A 37 13.49 8.26 -6.04
CA THR A 37 12.08 8.52 -6.35
C THR A 37 11.24 7.27 -6.18
N PHE A 38 10.11 7.40 -5.48
CA PHE A 38 9.16 6.30 -5.35
C PHE A 38 8.35 6.12 -6.64
N ILE A 39 8.47 4.95 -7.28
CA ILE A 39 7.69 4.63 -8.48
C ILE A 39 6.44 3.84 -8.09
N LYS A 40 5.27 4.47 -8.20
CA LYS A 40 3.98 3.80 -8.05
C LYS A 40 3.80 2.77 -9.16
N ASN A 41 3.67 1.50 -8.78
CA ASN A 41 3.33 0.44 -9.72
C ASN A 41 1.89 0.59 -10.20
N ASP A 42 1.67 0.31 -11.49
CA ASP A 42 0.34 0.18 -12.05
C ASP A 42 -0.39 -1.03 -11.44
N VAL A 43 -1.60 -0.76 -10.94
CA VAL A 43 -2.48 -1.74 -10.29
C VAL A 43 -3.64 -2.18 -11.18
N THR A 44 -3.74 -1.65 -12.42
CA THR A 44 -4.88 -1.87 -13.33
C THR A 44 -5.10 -3.36 -13.64
N ASN A 45 -4.03 -4.15 -13.79
CA ASN A 45 -4.10 -5.58 -14.12
C ASN A 45 -3.54 -6.50 -13.00
N LEU A 46 -3.70 -6.09 -11.74
CA LEU A 46 -3.08 -6.79 -10.60
C LEU A 46 -3.50 -8.27 -10.52
N LEU A 47 -4.80 -8.57 -10.64
CA LEU A 47 -5.31 -9.93 -10.55
C LEU A 47 -4.74 -10.84 -11.64
N HIS A 48 -4.70 -10.35 -12.87
CA HIS A 48 -4.15 -11.09 -14.00
C HIS A 48 -2.66 -11.39 -13.80
N ARG A 49 -1.87 -10.40 -13.35
CA ARG A 49 -0.44 -10.59 -13.04
C ARG A 49 -0.22 -11.63 -11.93
N ILE A 50 -1.08 -11.66 -10.92
CA ILE A 50 -1.01 -12.66 -9.84
C ILE A 50 -1.30 -14.05 -10.41
N GLU A 51 -2.38 -14.18 -11.17
CA GLU A 51 -2.79 -15.43 -11.82
C GLU A 51 -1.68 -15.99 -12.71
N GLU A 52 -1.13 -15.19 -13.62
CA GLU A 52 -0.06 -15.61 -14.54
C GLU A 52 1.17 -16.12 -13.78
N ASN A 53 1.58 -15.43 -12.72
CA ASN A 53 2.74 -15.83 -11.92
C ASN A 53 2.50 -17.15 -11.18
N VAL A 54 1.30 -17.35 -10.62
CA VAL A 54 0.92 -18.61 -9.97
C VAL A 54 0.92 -19.75 -11.00
N LEU A 55 0.29 -19.56 -12.16
CA LEU A 55 0.25 -20.57 -13.22
C LEU A 55 1.65 -20.90 -13.76
N LYS A 56 2.53 -19.90 -13.90
CA LYS A 56 3.92 -20.11 -14.32
C LYS A 56 4.72 -20.94 -13.31
N TYR A 57 4.50 -20.71 -12.01
CA TYR A 57 5.18 -21.46 -10.96
C TYR A 57 4.73 -22.93 -10.87
N LEU A 58 3.46 -23.20 -11.22
CA LEU A 58 2.87 -24.54 -11.16
C LEU A 58 3.17 -25.42 -12.40
N LYS A 59 3.84 -24.88 -13.42
CA LYS A 59 4.31 -25.62 -14.60
C LYS A 59 5.73 -26.11 -14.40
#